data_AF-A0A2N9NGN2-F1
#
_entry.id   AF-A0A2N9NGN2-F1
#
_cell.length_a   1.000
_cell.length_b   1.000
_cell.length_c   1.000
_cell.angle_alpha   90.00
_cell.angle_beta   90.00
_cell.angle_gamma   90.00
#
_symmetry.space_group_name_H-M   'P 1'
#
loop_
_entity.id
_entity.type
_entity.pdbx_description
1 polymer ?
#
loop_
_entity_poly.entity_id
_entity_poly.type
_entity_poly.pdbx_seq_one_letter_code
_entity_poly.pdbx_strand_id
1 'polypeptide(L)'
;MQTPEQPQAALTAFRSLRAGRKSDWRADVLCLAVLLLGLTACKKDVATEAIETDANGYLCLKCGVKLYTARAVFIGPKCPRCNEDSLMPVVGYFCESDQHLTLRAARGDPQGAVCERCQAHLVNAMRAPREKDLKAWGATRVPS
;
A
#
# COMPACT_ATOMS: atom_id res chain seq x y z
N MET A 1 46.81 -16.14 43.43
CA MET A 1 45.47 -16.03 44.05
C MET A 1 44.51 -16.77 43.13
N GLN A 2 44.41 -18.11 43.21
CA GLN A 2 43.50 -18.88 44.09
C GLN A 2 42.01 -18.53 43.87
N THR A 3 41.37 -19.44 43.13
CA THR A 3 39.93 -19.83 43.06
C THR A 3 39.31 -20.10 44.45
N PRO A 4 38.01 -20.48 44.59
CA PRO A 4 36.83 -20.55 43.69
C PRO A 4 35.62 -19.79 44.33
N GLU A 5 34.36 -19.82 43.86
CA GLU A 5 33.32 -20.81 44.26
C GLU A 5 32.03 -20.64 43.45
N GLN A 6 31.64 -21.73 42.79
CA GLN A 6 30.26 -22.11 42.52
C GLN A 6 29.58 -22.49 43.85
N PRO A 7 28.27 -22.30 43.98
CA PRO A 7 27.48 -23.29 44.70
C PRO A 7 26.38 -23.87 43.81
N GLN A 8 26.55 -25.15 43.49
CA GLN A 8 25.44 -26.07 43.28
C GLN A 8 24.80 -26.37 44.63
N ALA A 9 23.58 -25.92 44.85
CA ALA A 9 22.62 -26.45 45.80
C ALA A 9 21.26 -25.82 45.42
N ALA A 10 20.14 -26.49 45.28
CA ALA A 10 19.75 -27.77 45.77
C ALA A 10 18.67 -28.37 44.86
N LEU A 11 18.81 -29.67 44.59
CA LEU A 11 17.65 -30.55 44.47
C LEU A 11 16.83 -30.40 45.75
N THR A 12 15.76 -29.61 45.69
CA THR A 12 14.73 -29.65 46.72
C THR A 12 13.36 -29.56 46.09
N ALA A 13 12.67 -30.69 46.23
CA ALA A 13 11.22 -30.79 46.36
C ALA A 13 10.41 -30.58 45.08
N PHE A 14 10.13 -31.70 44.42
CA PHE A 14 8.76 -32.07 44.07
C PHE A 14 7.87 -31.91 45.32
N ARG A 15 7.48 -30.68 45.63
CA ARG A 15 6.40 -30.39 46.57
C ARG A 15 5.13 -30.40 45.75
N SER A 16 4.38 -31.47 45.95
CA SER A 16 3.00 -31.65 45.55
C SER A 16 2.22 -30.33 45.69
N LEU A 17 1.96 -29.67 44.57
CA LEU A 17 0.91 -28.66 44.52
C LEU A 17 -0.44 -29.39 44.47
N ARG A 18 -0.82 -29.99 45.60
CA ARG A 18 -2.24 -30.03 45.99
C ARG A 18 -2.59 -28.63 46.47
N ALA A 19 -2.68 -27.70 45.54
CA ALA A 19 -3.45 -26.48 45.74
C ALA A 19 -4.82 -26.79 45.16
N GLY A 20 -5.82 -26.93 46.03
CA GLY A 20 -7.21 -27.06 45.61
C GLY A 20 -7.55 -25.89 44.71
N ARG A 21 -7.60 -26.14 43.41
CA ARG A 21 -8.09 -25.20 42.40
C ARG A 21 -9.57 -24.99 42.70
N LYS A 22 -9.89 -23.99 43.53
CA LYS A 22 -11.12 -23.25 43.28
C LYS A 22 -10.91 -22.71 41.87
N SER A 23 -11.64 -23.27 40.91
CA SER A 23 -11.61 -22.83 39.53
C SER A 23 -12.13 -21.40 39.54
N ASP A 24 -11.23 -20.45 39.72
CA ASP A 24 -11.48 -19.06 39.42
C ASP A 24 -11.50 -18.98 37.90
N TRP A 25 -12.63 -19.40 37.32
CA TRP A 25 -13.00 -19.29 35.91
C TRP A 25 -12.51 -17.97 35.32
N ARG A 26 -12.57 -16.89 36.12
CA ARG A 26 -12.13 -15.55 35.77
C ARG A 26 -10.68 -15.49 35.32
N ALA A 27 -9.76 -16.21 35.97
CA ALA A 27 -8.35 -16.26 35.58
C ALA A 27 -8.15 -17.04 34.27
N ASP A 28 -8.86 -18.16 34.09
CA ASP A 28 -8.80 -18.95 32.86
C ASP A 28 -9.38 -18.18 31.66
N VAL A 29 -10.47 -17.43 31.85
CA VAL A 29 -11.05 -16.55 30.81
C VAL A 29 -10.13 -15.38 30.48
N LEU A 30 -9.46 -14.79 31.47
CA LEU A 30 -8.53 -13.69 31.23
C LEU A 30 -7.33 -14.16 30.40
N CYS A 31 -6.76 -15.32 30.74
CA CYS A 31 -5.66 -15.91 29.98
C CYS A 31 -6.08 -16.30 28.56
N LEU A 32 -7.29 -16.85 28.38
CA LEU A 32 -7.81 -17.20 27.06
C LEU A 32 -8.05 -15.95 26.20
N ALA A 33 -8.56 -14.86 26.79
CA ALA A 33 -8.77 -13.59 26.10
C ALA A 33 -7.45 -12.95 25.63
N VAL A 34 -6.40 -13.00 26.45
CA VAL A 34 -5.06 -12.49 26.07
C VAL A 34 -4.44 -13.33 24.95
N LEU A 35 -4.62 -14.66 24.97
CA LEU A 35 -4.18 -15.55 23.90
C LEU A 35 -4.93 -15.29 22.58
N LEU A 36 -6.25 -15.04 22.64
CA LEU A 36 -7.06 -14.69 21.46
C LEU A 36 -6.68 -13.32 20.87
N LEU A 37 -6.31 -12.34 21.70
CA LEU A 37 -5.82 -11.03 21.26
C LEU A 37 -4.43 -11.10 20.60
N GLY A 38 -3.60 -12.09 20.97
CA GLY A 38 -2.29 -12.32 20.35
C GLY A 38 -2.37 -12.85 18.92
N LEU A 39 -3.48 -13.49 18.54
CA LEU A 39 -3.66 -14.09 17.21
C LEU A 39 -4.26 -13.12 16.17
N THR A 40 -4.69 -11.93 16.56
CA THR A 40 -5.25 -10.93 15.63
C THR A 40 -4.22 -9.96 15.07
N ALA A 41 -2.92 -10.15 15.32
CA ALA A 41 -1.85 -9.31 14.80
C ALA A 41 -1.43 -9.69 13.36
N CYS A 42 -2.38 -10.00 12.47
CA CYS A 42 -2.15 -9.92 11.03
C CYS A 42 -2.23 -8.44 10.62
N LYS A 43 -1.16 -7.68 10.91
CA LYS A 43 -0.97 -6.34 10.36
C LYS A 43 -0.79 -6.50 8.85
N LYS A 44 -1.88 -6.32 8.12
CA LYS A 44 -1.85 -6.03 6.69
C LYS A 44 -1.17 -4.68 6.55
N ASP A 45 0.07 -4.67 6.07
CA ASP A 45 0.90 -3.47 6.00
C ASP A 45 0.36 -2.55 4.88
N VAL A 46 -0.61 -1.71 5.23
CA VAL A 46 -1.25 -0.74 4.32
C VAL A 46 -0.21 0.19 3.68
N ALA A 47 0.91 0.42 4.36
CA ALA A 47 2.02 1.21 3.87
C ALA A 47 2.71 0.59 2.63
N THR A 48 2.86 -0.74 2.58
CA THR A 48 3.50 -1.42 1.45
C THR A 48 2.61 -1.40 0.21
N GLU A 49 1.30 -1.61 0.37
CA GLU A 49 0.37 -1.50 -0.75
C GLU A 49 0.32 -0.06 -1.30
N ALA A 50 0.52 0.97 -0.48
CA ALA A 50 0.50 2.36 -0.94
C ALA A 50 1.64 2.70 -1.92
N ILE A 51 2.77 1.98 -1.86
CA ILE A 51 4.00 2.32 -2.60
C ILE A 51 4.08 1.59 -3.96
N GLU A 52 3.49 0.41 -4.10
CA GLU A 52 3.59 -0.35 -5.35
C GLU A 52 2.42 -0.07 -6.30
N THR A 53 2.71 0.62 -7.41
CA THR A 53 1.83 0.59 -8.59
C THR A 53 2.14 -0.63 -9.42
N ASP A 54 1.10 -1.27 -9.98
CA ASP A 54 1.15 -2.44 -10.85
C ASP A 54 1.20 -2.06 -12.35
N ALA A 55 1.00 -0.79 -12.69
CA ALA A 55 0.91 -0.33 -14.07
C ALA A 55 1.52 1.07 -14.29
N ASN A 56 1.96 1.33 -15.52
CA ASN A 56 2.38 2.65 -15.98
C ASN A 56 1.28 3.24 -16.87
N GLY A 57 0.86 4.48 -16.60
CA GLY A 57 -0.15 5.19 -17.37
C GLY A 57 0.45 6.23 -18.31
N TYR A 58 -0.18 6.43 -19.47
CA TYR A 58 0.28 7.36 -20.50
C TYR A 58 -0.88 8.11 -21.17
N LEU A 59 -0.62 9.36 -21.55
CA LEU A 59 -1.52 10.22 -22.31
C LEU A 59 -0.77 10.80 -23.50
N CYS A 60 -1.32 10.65 -24.70
CA CYS A 60 -0.80 11.38 -25.87
C CYS A 60 -1.40 12.79 -25.90
N LEU A 61 -0.55 13.82 -25.79
CA LEU A 61 -1.00 15.22 -25.84
C LEU A 61 -1.47 15.66 -27.23
N LYS A 62 -1.13 14.91 -28.29
CA LYS A 62 -1.54 15.24 -29.66
C LYS A 62 -2.90 14.66 -30.05
N CYS A 63 -3.13 13.37 -29.79
CA CYS A 63 -4.36 12.69 -30.19
C CYS A 63 -5.29 12.31 -29.02
N GLY A 64 -4.88 12.60 -27.78
CA GLY A 64 -5.68 12.35 -26.58
C GLY A 64 -5.82 10.88 -26.18
N VAL A 65 -5.13 9.95 -26.86
CA VAL A 65 -5.24 8.53 -26.50
C VAL A 65 -4.64 8.28 -25.10
N LYS A 66 -5.39 7.53 -24.30
CA LYS A 66 -5.03 7.07 -22.97
C LYS A 66 -4.56 5.63 -23.05
N LEU A 67 -3.37 5.34 -22.57
CA LEU A 67 -2.74 4.03 -22.67
C LEU A 67 -2.20 3.60 -21.31
N TYR A 68 -2.07 2.29 -21.10
CA TYR A 68 -1.31 1.77 -19.97
C TYR A 68 -0.56 0.49 -20.32
N THR A 69 0.48 0.21 -19.54
CA THR A 69 1.29 -1.00 -19.61
C THR A 69 1.46 -1.62 -18.22
N ALA A 70 1.95 -2.86 -18.17
CA ALA A 70 2.42 -3.43 -16.90
C ALA A 70 3.58 -2.61 -16.35
N ARG A 71 3.77 -2.59 -15.02
CA ARG A 71 4.84 -1.81 -14.35
C ARG A 71 6.23 -2.02 -14.95
N ALA A 72 6.56 -3.24 -15.36
CA ALA A 72 7.88 -3.59 -15.91
C ALA A 72 8.09 -3.14 -17.36
N VAL A 73 7.04 -2.69 -18.04
CA VAL A 73 7.06 -2.33 -19.46
C VAL A 73 6.97 -0.82 -19.60
N PHE A 74 7.97 -0.23 -20.26
CA PHE A 74 7.99 1.19 -20.58
C PHE A 74 7.80 1.38 -22.08
N ILE A 75 6.81 2.20 -22.46
CA ILE A 75 6.65 2.65 -23.84
C ILE A 75 7.38 3.98 -24.02
N GLY A 76 8.12 4.11 -25.12
CA GLY A 76 8.88 5.32 -25.45
C GLY A 76 7.97 6.54 -25.71
N PRO A 77 8.55 7.70 -26.04
CA PRO A 77 7.81 8.96 -26.21
C PRO A 77 6.87 8.97 -27.43
N LYS A 78 7.04 8.02 -28.35
CA LYS A 78 6.27 7.91 -29.58
C LYS A 78 4.92 7.25 -29.34
N CYS A 79 3.85 7.95 -29.69
CA CYS A 79 2.49 7.44 -29.54
C CYS A 79 2.19 6.33 -30.57
N PRO A 80 1.74 5.13 -30.16
CA PRO A 80 1.46 4.03 -31.09
C PRO A 80 0.21 4.28 -31.96
N ARG A 81 -0.64 5.25 -31.60
CA ARG A 81 -1.85 5.58 -32.36
C ARG A 81 -1.60 6.60 -33.47
N CYS A 82 -0.80 7.63 -33.21
CA CYS A 82 -0.59 8.73 -34.17
C CYS A 82 0.87 8.94 -34.58
N ASN A 83 1.81 8.13 -34.08
CA ASN A 83 3.25 8.17 -34.38
C ASN A 83 3.97 9.48 -34.03
N GLU A 84 3.37 10.33 -33.20
CA GLU A 84 3.94 11.60 -32.76
C GLU A 84 4.68 11.43 -31.42
N ASP A 85 5.75 12.19 -31.22
CA ASP A 85 6.56 12.22 -29.99
C ASP A 85 5.89 13.07 -28.89
N SER A 86 4.66 12.68 -28.56
CA SER A 86 3.76 13.43 -27.66
C SER A 86 3.16 12.54 -26.58
N LEU A 87 3.70 11.35 -26.36
CA LEU A 87 3.27 10.44 -25.30
C LEU A 87 3.91 10.84 -23.98
N MET A 88 3.09 11.17 -22.99
CA MET A 88 3.53 11.62 -21.67
C MET A 88 3.07 10.64 -20.59
N PRO A 89 3.88 10.40 -19.55
CA PRO A 89 3.45 9.64 -18.39
C PRO A 89 2.32 10.38 -17.67
N VAL A 90 1.43 9.61 -17.04
CA VAL A 90 0.28 10.11 -16.27
C VAL A 90 0.55 9.98 -14.78
N VAL A 91 0.20 11.02 -14.04
CA VAL A 91 0.23 11.04 -12.58
C VAL A 91 -1.19 11.23 -12.03
N GLY A 92 -1.45 10.63 -10.87
CA GLY A 92 -2.68 10.81 -10.15
C GLY A 92 -2.54 11.89 -9.09
N TYR A 93 -3.59 12.68 -8.93
CA TYR A 93 -3.73 13.70 -7.89
C TYR A 93 -4.96 13.38 -7.06
N PHE A 94 -4.77 13.25 -5.75
CA PHE A 94 -5.87 13.00 -4.83
C PHE A 94 -6.48 14.32 -4.37
N CYS A 95 -7.75 14.53 -4.69
CA CYS A 95 -8.50 15.66 -4.18
C CYS A 95 -8.99 15.37 -2.76
N GLU A 96 -8.64 16.21 -1.79
CA GLU A 96 -9.09 16.03 -0.40
C GLU A 96 -10.59 16.33 -0.23
N SER A 97 -11.14 17.25 -1.05
CA SER A 97 -12.53 17.69 -0.92
C SER A 97 -13.56 16.63 -1.33
N ASP A 98 -13.28 15.87 -2.38
CA ASP A 98 -14.21 14.88 -2.95
C ASP A 98 -13.65 13.45 -2.97
N GLN A 99 -12.44 13.26 -2.44
CA GLN A 99 -11.71 11.99 -2.40
C GLN A 99 -11.53 11.33 -3.78
N HIS A 100 -11.59 12.13 -4.85
CA HIS A 100 -11.44 11.66 -6.21
C HIS A 100 -9.97 11.68 -6.65
N LEU A 101 -9.55 10.59 -7.31
CA LEU A 101 -8.26 10.52 -7.98
C LEU A 101 -8.41 11.07 -9.40
N THR A 102 -7.83 12.24 -9.65
CA THR A 102 -7.78 12.85 -10.97
C THR A 102 -6.47 12.46 -11.68
N LEU A 103 -6.55 11.98 -12.92
CA LEU A 103 -5.37 11.56 -13.69
C LEU A 103 -5.01 12.60 -14.75
N ARG A 104 -3.78 13.11 -14.73
CA ARG A 104 -3.28 14.13 -15.68
C ARG A 104 -1.93 13.73 -16.24
N ALA A 105 -1.56 14.28 -17.40
CA ALA A 105 -0.19 14.14 -17.86
C ALA A 105 0.76 14.84 -16.87
N ALA A 106 1.89 14.21 -16.60
CA ALA A 106 2.89 14.74 -15.66
C ALA A 106 3.43 16.11 -16.06
N ARG A 107 3.36 16.45 -17.35
CA ARG A 107 3.79 17.72 -17.93
C ARG A 107 3.04 18.04 -19.20
N GLY A 108 3.02 19.31 -19.57
CA GLY A 108 2.48 19.78 -20.85
C GLY A 108 0.95 19.72 -20.97
N ASP A 109 0.25 19.36 -19.90
CA ASP A 109 -1.21 19.45 -19.83
C ASP A 109 -1.63 20.92 -19.63
N PRO A 110 -2.39 21.53 -20.57
CA PRO A 110 -2.82 22.91 -20.44
C PRO A 110 -3.78 23.15 -19.26
N GLN A 111 -4.46 22.10 -18.77
CA GLN A 111 -5.39 22.23 -17.64
C GLN A 111 -4.67 22.26 -16.28
N GLY A 112 -3.41 21.79 -16.22
CA GLY A 112 -2.66 21.67 -14.97
C GLY A 112 -3.29 20.70 -13.97
N ALA A 113 -2.86 20.79 -12.71
CA ALA A 113 -3.35 19.95 -11.62
C ALA A 113 -4.67 20.51 -11.07
N VAL A 114 -5.79 20.30 -11.79
CA VAL A 114 -7.15 20.71 -11.37
C VAL A 114 -8.08 19.50 -11.32
N CYS A 115 -8.85 19.39 -10.24
CA CYS A 115 -9.77 18.27 -10.01
C CYS A 115 -10.88 18.24 -11.06
N GLU A 116 -11.17 17.06 -11.61
CA GLU A 116 -12.22 16.90 -12.64
C GLU A 116 -13.63 17.18 -12.12
N ARG A 117 -13.89 17.02 -10.82
CA ARG A 117 -15.22 17.16 -10.22
C ARG A 117 -15.45 18.52 -9.60
N CYS A 118 -14.65 18.88 -8.59
CA CYS A 118 -14.82 20.13 -7.86
C CYS A 118 -14.09 21.34 -8.46
N GLN A 119 -13.29 21.13 -9.52
CA GLN A 119 -12.49 22.19 -10.17
C GLN A 119 -11.49 22.90 -9.23
N ALA A 120 -11.26 22.36 -8.03
CA ALA A 120 -10.25 22.89 -7.13
C ALA A 120 -8.83 22.59 -7.66
N HIS A 121 -7.90 23.51 -7.41
CA HIS A 121 -6.49 23.26 -7.64
C HIS A 121 -6.00 22.14 -6.73
N LEU A 122 -5.37 21.14 -7.32
CA LEU A 122 -4.82 19.98 -6.65
C LEU A 122 -3.40 20.36 -6.20
N VAL A 123 -3.29 20.78 -4.95
CA VAL A 123 -2.01 21.17 -4.32
C VAL A 123 -1.30 19.95 -3.68
N ASN A 124 -1.95 18.79 -3.72
CA ASN A 124 -1.63 17.64 -2.87
C ASN A 124 -0.64 16.65 -3.51
N ALA A 125 -0.22 15.68 -2.68
CA ALA A 125 0.71 14.62 -3.01
C ALA A 125 0.32 13.87 -4.29
N MET A 126 1.27 13.81 -5.23
CA MET A 126 1.16 12.98 -6.42
C MET A 126 1.16 11.50 -6.02
N ARG A 127 0.27 10.73 -6.64
CA ARG A 127 0.17 9.27 -6.47
C ARG A 127 0.35 8.59 -7.81
N ALA A 128 1.14 7.51 -7.83
CA ALA A 128 1.20 6.64 -8.99
C ALA A 128 -0.16 5.93 -9.17
N PRO A 129 -0.84 6.08 -10.32
CA PRO A 129 -2.12 5.42 -10.57
C PRO A 129 -1.92 3.92 -10.73
N ARG A 130 -2.88 3.11 -10.26
CA ARG A 130 -2.88 1.66 -10.46
C ARG A 130 -3.62 1.27 -11.74
N GLU A 131 -3.48 0.03 -12.15
CA GLU A 131 -4.17 -0.52 -13.33
C GLU A 131 -5.68 -0.29 -13.27
N LYS A 132 -6.29 -0.51 -12.09
CA LYS A 132 -7.73 -0.28 -11.89
C LYS A 132 -8.14 1.18 -12.14
N ASP A 133 -7.30 2.12 -11.73
CA ASP A 133 -7.57 3.55 -11.85
C ASP A 133 -7.42 3.98 -13.31
N LEU A 134 -6.40 3.47 -14.00
CA LEU A 134 -6.15 3.70 -15.42
C LEU A 134 -7.28 3.14 -16.28
N LYS A 135 -7.78 1.94 -15.97
CA LYS A 135 -8.96 1.36 -16.63
C LYS A 135 -10.21 2.21 -16.41
N ALA A 136 -10.48 2.63 -15.17
CA ALA A 136 -11.63 3.48 -14.87
C ALA A 136 -11.56 4.84 -15.58
N TRP A 137 -10.35 5.37 -15.77
CA TRP A 137 -10.10 6.58 -16.54
C TRP A 137 -10.23 6.41 -18.07
N GLY A 138 -10.41 5.17 -18.54
CA GLY A 138 -10.60 4.84 -19.96
C GLY A 138 -9.31 4.60 -20.73
N ALA A 139 -8.21 4.24 -20.05
CA ALA A 139 -6.97 3.86 -20.72
C ALA A 139 -7.04 2.44 -21.30
N THR A 140 -6.46 2.26 -22.49
CA THR A 140 -6.37 0.95 -23.15
C THR A 140 -5.02 0.30 -22.87
N ARG A 141 -5.01 -1.02 -22.63
CA ARG A 141 -3.76 -1.76 -22.44
C ARG A 141 -3.00 -1.84 -23.76
N VAL A 142 -1.72 -1.50 -23.73
CA VAL A 142 -0.82 -1.78 -24.85
C VAL A 142 -0.12 -3.11 -24.56
N PRO A 143 -0.24 -4.11 -25.45
CA PRO A 143 0.55 -5.32 -25.35
C PRO A 143 2.03 -4.95 -25.55
N SER A 144 2.88 -5.42 -24.64
CA SER A 144 4.34 -5.31 -24.71
C SER A 144 4.92 -6.25 -25.75
#